data_AF-A0A8T3RV37-F1
#
_entry.id   AF-A0A8T3RV37-F1
#
_cell.length_a   1.000
_cell.length_b   1.000
_cell.length_c   1.000
_cell.angle_alpha   90.00
_cell.angle_beta   90.00
_cell.angle_gamma   90.00
#
_symmetry.space_group_name_H-M   'P 1'
#
loop_
_entity.id
_entity.type
_entity.pdbx_description
1 polymer ?
#
loop_
_entity_poly.entity_id
_entity_poly.type
_entity_poly.pdbx_seq_one_letter_code
_entity_poly.pdbx_strand_id
1 'polypeptide(L)'
;MSHVYKPIEDIRDDGTLGELKEIMRGLPDGGQHPNRTLAFGPDDMLYISAGSTCNACDETNRESATMLRASPDGKSREIFASGLRNTIGFAWHPDTGELSERITALIGWATKCSRKNSITSSRADATAGPIYMATVR
;
A
#
# COMPACT_ATOMS: atom_id res chain seq x y z
N MET A 1 9.07 -10.50 8.20
CA MET A 1 8.79 -9.05 8.38
C MET A 1 9.04 -8.38 7.05
N SER A 2 8.13 -7.54 6.56
CA SER A 2 8.20 -7.03 5.17
C SER A 2 8.98 -5.72 5.06
N HIS A 3 9.63 -5.54 3.90
CA HIS A 3 10.46 -4.40 3.55
C HIS A 3 9.98 -3.77 2.24
N VAL A 4 10.22 -2.47 2.08
CA VAL A 4 9.98 -1.71 0.85
C VAL A 4 11.31 -1.18 0.35
N TYR A 5 11.54 -1.35 -0.95
CA TYR A 5 12.77 -0.93 -1.63
C TYR A 5 12.46 0.06 -2.75
N LYS A 6 13.41 0.94 -3.03
CA LYS A 6 13.38 1.75 -4.25
C LYS A 6 13.65 0.83 -5.47
N PRO A 7 12.98 1.04 -6.62
CA PRO A 7 13.37 0.39 -7.86
C PRO A 7 14.86 0.62 -8.16
N ILE A 8 15.51 -0.40 -8.69
CA ILE A 8 16.90 -0.28 -9.17
C ILE A 8 16.85 0.48 -10.50
N GLU A 9 17.45 1.66 -10.52
CA GLU A 9 17.49 2.55 -11.69
C GLU A 9 18.80 2.38 -12.48
N ASP A 10 19.82 1.80 -11.87
CA ASP A 10 21.16 1.59 -12.42
C ASP A 10 21.40 0.12 -12.76
N ILE A 11 21.35 -0.18 -14.06
CA ILE A 11 21.90 -1.42 -14.62
C ILE A 11 23.29 -1.07 -15.13
N ARG A 12 24.33 -1.70 -14.57
CA ARG A 12 25.72 -1.46 -14.96
C ARG A 12 26.02 -2.09 -16.32
N ASP A 13 27.06 -1.62 -16.99
CA ASP A 13 27.48 -2.10 -18.32
C ASP A 13 27.83 -3.60 -18.34
N ASP A 14 28.19 -4.17 -17.19
CA ASP A 14 28.46 -5.60 -17.01
C ASP A 14 27.20 -6.46 -16.78
N GLY A 15 26.01 -5.85 -16.88
CA GLY A 15 24.72 -6.50 -16.65
C GLY A 15 24.37 -6.69 -15.18
N THR A 16 25.18 -6.20 -14.24
CA THR A 16 24.85 -6.25 -12.81
C THR A 16 23.88 -5.14 -12.41
N LEU A 17 23.06 -5.43 -11.40
CA LEU A 17 22.12 -4.48 -10.83
C LEU A 17 22.80 -3.60 -9.79
N GLY A 18 22.37 -2.35 -9.72
CA GLY A 18 22.71 -1.37 -8.71
C GLY A 18 22.49 -1.78 -7.27
N GLU A 19 22.80 -0.86 -6.36
CA GLU A 19 22.55 -1.08 -4.94
C GLU A 19 21.04 -1.10 -4.66
N LEU A 20 20.58 -2.17 -4.00
CA LEU A 20 19.22 -2.26 -3.52
C LEU A 20 19.03 -1.31 -2.32
N LYS A 21 18.29 -0.21 -2.53
CA LYS A 21 18.05 0.79 -1.49
C LYS A 21 16.76 0.50 -0.73
N GLU A 22 16.89 0.11 0.54
CA GLU A 22 15.75 0.01 1.46
C GLU A 22 15.19 1.40 1.78
N ILE A 23 13.87 1.56 1.68
CA ILE A 23 13.18 2.79 2.09
C ILE A 23 12.37 2.59 3.37
N MET A 24 11.83 1.39 3.61
CA MET A 24 11.03 1.12 4.79
C MET A 24 11.12 -0.34 5.22
N ARG A 25 11.02 -0.58 6.52
CA ARG A 25 10.92 -1.91 7.13
C ARG A 25 9.86 -1.96 8.22
N GLY A 26 9.58 -3.17 8.70
CA GLY A 26 8.67 -3.37 9.84
C GLY A 26 7.22 -3.03 9.48
N LEU A 27 6.80 -3.40 8.27
CA LEU A 27 5.39 -3.46 7.93
C LEU A 27 4.71 -4.63 8.68
N PRO A 28 3.39 -4.55 8.94
CA PRO A 28 2.63 -5.62 9.56
C PRO A 28 2.79 -6.96 8.84
N ASP A 29 2.75 -8.02 9.64
CA ASP A 29 2.73 -9.39 9.13
C ASP A 29 1.58 -9.62 8.14
N GLY A 30 1.80 -10.50 7.16
CA GLY A 30 0.83 -10.80 6.13
C GLY A 30 -0.36 -11.62 6.61
N GLY A 31 -0.16 -12.50 7.59
CA GLY A 31 -1.14 -13.52 7.98
C GLY A 31 -1.83 -14.17 6.77
N GLN A 32 -3.15 -14.27 6.82
CA GLN A 32 -3.98 -14.81 5.74
C GLN A 32 -4.18 -13.83 4.56
N HIS A 33 -3.90 -12.54 4.72
CA HIS A 33 -4.03 -11.53 3.65
C HIS A 33 -2.69 -10.82 3.38
N PRO A 34 -1.70 -11.55 2.80
CA PRO A 34 -0.33 -11.07 2.65
C PRO A 34 -0.14 -10.08 1.49
N ASN A 35 -1.14 -9.88 0.63
CA ASN A 35 -1.02 -9.00 -0.53
C ASN A 35 -0.69 -7.57 -0.09
N ARG A 36 0.20 -6.93 -0.85
CA ARG A 36 0.64 -5.55 -0.65
C ARG A 36 0.63 -4.85 -2.01
N THR A 37 -0.16 -3.79 -2.12
CA THR A 37 -0.19 -2.90 -3.28
C THR A 37 0.48 -1.60 -2.88
N LEU A 38 1.30 -1.06 -3.78
CA LEU A 38 2.03 0.18 -3.59
C LEU A 38 1.78 1.09 -4.78
N ALA A 39 1.46 2.35 -4.51
CA ALA A 39 1.38 3.38 -5.54
C ALA A 39 1.60 4.77 -4.95
N PHE A 40 2.14 5.68 -5.77
CA PHE A 40 2.22 7.08 -5.42
C PHE A 40 0.86 7.75 -5.62
N GLY A 41 0.47 8.57 -4.65
CA GLY A 41 -0.70 9.43 -4.76
C GLY A 41 -0.38 10.76 -5.44
N PRO A 42 -1.43 11.57 -5.74
CA PRO A 42 -1.28 12.89 -6.34
C PRO A 42 -0.59 13.91 -5.42
N ASP A 43 -0.30 13.53 -4.18
CA ASP A 43 0.42 14.32 -3.18
C ASP A 43 1.89 13.88 -3.01
N ASP A 44 2.42 13.13 -3.96
CA ASP A 44 3.80 12.59 -3.97
C ASP A 44 4.14 11.71 -2.76
N MET A 45 3.12 11.16 -2.09
CA MET A 45 3.29 10.23 -0.98
C MET A 45 3.08 8.79 -1.46
N LEU A 46 3.79 7.86 -0.84
CA LEU A 46 3.68 6.42 -1.10
C LEU A 46 2.54 5.83 -0.28
N TYR A 47 1.57 5.20 -0.95
CA TYR A 47 0.46 4.49 -0.31
C TYR A 47 0.73 2.99 -0.36
N ILE A 48 0.48 2.30 0.75
CA ILE A 48 0.82 0.88 0.94
C ILE A 48 -0.39 0.20 1.57
N SER A 49 -0.94 -0.83 0.91
CA SER A 49 -1.97 -1.64 1.54
C SER A 49 -1.38 -2.60 2.57
N ALA A 50 -2.02 -2.74 3.73
CA ALA A 50 -1.68 -3.71 4.76
C ALA A 50 -2.94 -4.52 5.12
N GLY A 51 -2.96 -5.78 4.69
CA GLY A 51 -4.09 -6.68 4.96
C GLY A 51 -4.24 -7.02 6.45
N SER A 52 -5.42 -7.52 6.81
CA SER A 52 -5.68 -8.12 8.11
C SER A 52 -4.96 -9.47 8.24
N THR A 53 -4.56 -9.86 9.45
CA THR A 53 -3.89 -11.13 9.69
C THR A 53 -4.84 -12.32 9.55
N CYS A 54 -6.16 -12.10 9.71
CA CYS A 54 -7.18 -13.14 9.54
C CYS A 54 -8.56 -12.56 9.16
N ASN A 55 -9.57 -13.42 8.95
CA ASN A 55 -10.94 -13.00 8.62
C ASN A 55 -11.74 -12.40 9.79
N ALA A 56 -11.49 -12.80 11.03
CA ALA A 56 -12.31 -12.45 12.20
C ALA A 56 -11.49 -12.29 13.49
N CYS A 57 -10.25 -11.81 13.39
CA CYS A 57 -9.34 -11.65 14.51
C CYS A 57 -9.24 -10.18 14.91
N ASP A 58 -9.03 -9.94 16.20
CA ASP A 58 -8.57 -8.65 16.67
C ASP A 58 -7.10 -8.48 16.32
N GLU A 59 -6.80 -7.45 15.54
CA GLU A 59 -5.43 -7.16 15.12
C GLU A 59 -4.58 -6.68 16.30
N THR A 60 -3.42 -7.30 16.50
CA THR A 60 -2.46 -6.89 17.54
C THR A 60 -1.58 -5.73 17.09
N ASN A 61 -1.41 -5.55 15.78
CA ASN A 61 -0.72 -4.42 15.19
C ASN A 61 -1.73 -3.42 14.62
N ARG A 62 -1.67 -2.16 15.09
CA ARG A 62 -2.52 -1.05 14.65
C ARG A 62 -2.43 -0.72 13.16
N GLU A 63 -1.35 -1.13 12.50
CA GLU A 63 -1.14 -0.94 11.07
C GLU A 63 -1.70 -2.11 10.23
N SER A 64 -2.12 -3.22 10.83
CA SER A 64 -2.87 -4.26 10.12
C SER A 64 -4.27 -3.75 9.74
N ALA A 65 -4.86 -4.30 8.67
CA ALA A 65 -6.18 -3.86 8.22
C ALA A 65 -6.25 -2.36 7.88
N THR A 66 -5.16 -1.81 7.31
CA THR A 66 -5.04 -0.38 6.98
C THR A 66 -4.48 -0.13 5.58
N MET A 67 -4.63 1.13 5.14
CA MET A 67 -3.78 1.72 4.13
C MET A 67 -2.84 2.69 4.82
N LEU A 68 -1.54 2.48 4.63
CA LEU A 68 -0.49 3.36 5.13
C LEU A 68 -0.15 4.41 4.07
N ARG A 69 0.21 5.61 4.52
CA ARG A 69 0.77 6.69 3.69
C ARG A 69 2.13 7.06 4.24
N ALA A 70 3.14 7.13 3.38
CA ALA A 70 4.53 7.32 3.76
C ALA A 70 5.24 8.32 2.87
N SER A 71 6.27 8.98 3.41
CA SER A 71 7.14 9.80 2.57
C SER A 71 7.96 8.92 1.60
N PRO A 72 8.34 9.44 0.42
CA PRO A 72 9.16 8.70 -0.55
C PRO A 72 10.50 8.21 0.01
N ASP A 73 11.04 8.93 1.00
CA ASP A 73 12.26 8.57 1.71
C ASP A 73 12.04 7.64 2.92
N GLY A 74 10.78 7.26 3.19
CA GLY A 74 10.36 6.35 4.24
C GLY A 74 10.53 6.85 5.67
N LYS A 75 10.92 8.12 5.87
CA LYS A 75 11.13 8.71 7.20
C LYS A 75 9.83 8.96 7.96
N SER A 76 8.72 9.17 7.26
CA SER A 76 7.40 9.31 7.88
C SER A 76 6.45 8.26 7.34
N ARG A 77 5.58 7.76 8.23
CA ARG A 77 4.46 6.91 7.86
C ARG A 77 3.29 7.12 8.81
N GLU A 78 2.09 7.06 8.28
CA GLU A 78 0.84 7.21 9.03
C GLU A 78 -0.25 6.27 8.49
N ILE A 79 -1.29 6.06 9.28
CA ILE A 79 -2.48 5.32 8.86
C ILE A 79 -3.39 6.30 8.11
N PHE A 80 -3.54 6.10 6.81
CA PHE A 80 -4.40 6.91 5.94
C PHE A 80 -5.87 6.47 6.02
N ALA A 81 -6.10 5.16 5.99
CA ALA A 81 -7.40 4.53 6.16
C ALA A 81 -7.30 3.28 7.02
N SER A 82 -8.32 2.99 7.83
CA SER A 82 -8.38 1.80 8.71
C SER A 82 -9.72 1.07 8.63
N GLY A 83 -9.73 -0.19 9.07
CA GLY A 83 -10.91 -1.06 9.01
C GLY A 83 -11.05 -1.75 7.66
N LEU A 84 -9.94 -1.89 6.93
CA LEU A 84 -9.85 -2.66 5.69
C LEU A 84 -9.64 -4.14 6.03
N ARG A 85 -9.74 -5.03 5.04
CA ARG A 85 -9.47 -6.46 5.25
C ARG A 85 -8.40 -7.01 4.33
N ASN A 86 -8.65 -6.96 3.02
CA ASN A 86 -7.73 -7.43 2.01
C ASN A 86 -7.81 -6.55 0.76
N THR A 87 -7.18 -5.38 0.84
CA THR A 87 -7.03 -4.46 -0.30
C THR A 87 -5.91 -4.99 -1.20
N ILE A 88 -6.33 -5.70 -2.25
CA ILE A 88 -5.43 -6.34 -3.22
C ILE A 88 -5.01 -5.42 -4.36
N GLY A 89 -5.66 -4.25 -4.46
CA GLY A 89 -5.38 -3.24 -5.47
C GLY A 89 -6.08 -1.93 -5.12
N PHE A 90 -5.50 -0.82 -5.55
CA PHE A 90 -6.12 0.50 -5.53
C PHE A 90 -5.52 1.34 -6.66
N ALA A 91 -6.23 2.38 -7.06
CA ALA A 91 -5.80 3.31 -8.10
C ALA A 91 -6.28 4.72 -7.79
N TRP A 92 -5.53 5.69 -8.29
CA TRP A 92 -5.90 7.09 -8.28
C TRP A 92 -6.56 7.43 -9.61
N HIS A 93 -7.70 8.12 -9.56
CA HIS A 93 -8.31 8.67 -10.76
C HIS A 93 -7.39 9.76 -11.33
N PRO A 94 -6.99 9.69 -12.61
CA PRO A 94 -5.97 10.59 -13.17
C PRO A 94 -6.40 12.06 -13.16
N ASP A 95 -7.68 12.34 -13.44
CA ASP A 95 -8.16 13.73 -13.51
C ASP A 95 -8.57 14.33 -12.16
N THR A 96 -9.16 13.53 -11.26
CA THR A 96 -9.73 14.03 -10.00
C THR A 96 -8.83 13.78 -8.79
N GLY A 97 -7.88 12.85 -8.88
CA GLY A 97 -7.08 12.40 -7.75
C GLY A 97 -7.88 11.64 -6.69
N GLU A 98 -9.09 11.18 -7.01
CA GLU A 98 -9.89 10.33 -6.10
C GLU A 98 -9.29 8.92 -6.00
N LEU A 99 -9.37 8.31 -4.81
CA LEU A 99 -8.86 6.97 -4.55
C LEU A 99 -9.97 5.94 -4.72
N SER A 100 -9.75 4.95 -5.58
CA SER A 100 -10.61 3.77 -5.70
C SER A 100 -9.87 2.50 -5.26
N GLU A 101 -10.54 1.67 -4.47
CA GLU A 101 -9.98 0.41 -3.95
C GLU A 101 -10.65 -0.83 -4.56
N ARG A 102 -9.88 -1.89 -4.74
CA ARG A 102 -10.38 -3.24 -5.07
C ARG A 102 -10.11 -4.17 -3.88
N ILE A 103 -11.19 -4.58 -3.22
CA ILE A 103 -11.15 -5.40 -1.99
C ILE A 103 -11.61 -6.83 -2.32
N THR A 104 -10.86 -7.85 -1.90
CA THR A 104 -11.20 -9.26 -2.24
C THR A 104 -12.20 -9.92 -1.29
N ALA A 105 -12.51 -9.34 -0.13
CA ALA A 105 -13.83 -9.50 0.48
C ALA A 105 -14.03 -8.53 1.65
N LEU A 106 -15.28 -8.16 1.88
CA LEU A 106 -15.73 -7.20 2.87
C LEU A 106 -16.04 -7.92 4.18
N ILE A 107 -15.33 -7.58 5.25
CA ILE A 107 -15.92 -7.55 6.59
C ILE A 107 -15.42 -6.24 7.19
N GLY A 108 -16.29 -5.22 7.21
CA GLY A 108 -15.97 -3.88 7.72
C GLY A 108 -16.07 -2.78 6.65
N TRP A 109 -16.87 -1.77 6.93
CA TRP A 109 -16.85 -0.49 6.23
C TRP A 109 -15.56 0.23 6.67
N ALA A 110 -14.80 0.82 5.74
CA ALA A 110 -13.65 1.66 6.07
C ALA A 110 -14.09 2.72 7.09
N THR A 111 -13.66 2.58 8.35
CA THR A 111 -14.34 3.26 9.47
C THR A 111 -13.69 4.61 9.79
N LYS A 112 -12.52 4.88 9.21
CA LYS A 112 -11.79 6.13 9.41
C LYS A 112 -10.90 6.40 8.20
N CYS A 113 -11.19 7.45 7.45
CA CYS A 113 -10.31 8.01 6.42
C CYS A 113 -9.99 9.46 6.83
N SER A 114 -8.72 9.85 6.75
CA SER A 114 -8.27 11.21 7.08
C SER A 114 -8.85 12.28 6.14
N ARG A 115 -9.27 11.89 4.92
CA ARG A 115 -9.99 12.77 3.97
C ARG A 115 -11.43 12.27 3.75
N LYS A 116 -12.41 12.97 4.32
CA LYS A 116 -13.84 12.59 4.32
C LYS A 116 -14.53 12.52 2.93
N ASN A 117 -13.87 12.85 1.82
CA ASN A 117 -14.55 13.10 0.54
C ASN A 117 -14.04 12.32 -0.70
N SER A 118 -13.13 11.35 -0.60
CA SER A 118 -12.45 10.82 -1.81
C SER A 118 -12.37 9.30 -1.96
N ILE A 119 -13.14 8.52 -1.19
CA ILE A 119 -13.20 7.06 -1.38
C ILE A 119 -14.60 6.70 -1.87
N THR A 120 -14.73 6.53 -3.18
CA THR A 120 -15.90 5.90 -3.80
C THR A 120 -15.53 4.46 -4.14
N SER A 121 -16.31 3.49 -3.63
CA SER A 121 -16.13 2.09 -4.04
C SER A 121 -16.61 1.96 -5.49
N SER A 122 -15.68 2.00 -6.45
CA SER A 122 -15.97 1.77 -7.86
C SER A 122 -15.00 0.74 -8.45
N ARG A 123 -15.42 0.03 -9.51
CA ARG A 123 -14.55 -0.88 -10.25
C ARG A 123 -13.40 -0.05 -10.85
N ALA A 124 -12.20 -0.19 -10.30
CA ALA A 124 -11.02 0.51 -10.79
C ALA A 124 -10.56 -0.07 -12.14
N ASP A 125 -10.59 0.75 -13.19
CA ASP A 125 -9.78 0.56 -14.41
C ASP A 125 -8.39 1.16 -14.14
N ALA A 126 -7.37 0.30 -14.06
CA ALA A 126 -6.03 0.69 -13.62
C ALA A 126 -5.11 0.98 -14.82
N THR A 127 -4.83 2.25 -15.09
CA THR A 127 -3.64 2.66 -15.88
C THR A 127 -2.44 2.78 -14.94
N ALA A 128 -1.37 2.05 -15.26
CA ALA A 128 -0.23 1.78 -14.38
C ALA A 128 0.68 3.00 -14.15
N GLY A 129 0.89 3.37 -12.88
CA GLY A 129 2.00 4.20 -12.42
C GLY A 129 3.26 3.36 -12.09
N PRO A 130 4.37 3.99 -11.66
CA PRO A 130 5.61 3.27 -11.32
C PRO A 130 5.35 2.18 -10.26
N ILE A 131 5.75 0.94 -10.55
CA ILE A 131 5.52 -0.21 -9.70
C ILE A 131 6.66 -0.29 -8.66
N TYR A 132 6.32 -0.12 -7.39
CA TYR A 132 7.22 -0.35 -6.27
C TYR A 132 7.06 -1.80 -5.80
N MET A 133 8.15 -2.56 -5.72
CA MET A 133 8.11 -3.93 -5.24
C MET A 133 8.21 -3.96 -3.71
N ALA A 134 7.23 -4.57 -3.05
CA ALA A 134 7.34 -4.99 -1.67
C ALA A 134 7.63 -6.49 -1.61
N THR A 135 8.62 -6.88 -0.82
CA THR A 135 8.97 -8.29 -0.62
C THR A 135 8.51 -8.70 0.77
N VAL A 136 7.70 -9.76 0.83
CA VAL A 136 7.38 -10.47 2.07
C VAL A 136 8.40 -11.60 2.21
N ARG A 137 9.30 -11.50 3.18
CA ARG A 137 10.12 -12.63 3.65
C ARG A 137 9.62 -13.10 5.00
#